data_AF-A0A367QR46-F1
#
_entry.id   AF-A0A367QR46-F1
#
_cell.length_a   1.000
_cell.length_b   1.000
_cell.length_c   1.000
_cell.angle_alpha   90.00
_cell.angle_beta   90.00
_cell.angle_gamma   90.00
#
_symmetry.space_group_name_H-M   'P 1'
#
loop_
_entity.id
_entity.type
_entity.pdbx_description
1 polymer ?
#
loop_
_entity_poly.entity_id
_entity_poly.type
_entity_poly.pdbx_seq_one_letter_code
_entity_poly.pdbx_strand_id
1 'polypeptide(L)'
;MNINSSAEVLQTGFRIAMGAASSVMEFLSNPQKLQQDLTKPPQPLEQLIQELAAKGEKTELEVNNFVKQFFPDANYSAKYPQYIERPNEQCFLQPFNLKNANVYGFFLEGSLEKLQKLCDKYLNEPSDGKVQYRPATNYVLMTLATIDSLSSIERPDSEKVYCSEEEAVFWVVAVAGKQVGSAFVGERLVCFMPYIFVNDSPILVSGREIYGICKEIGFFQIPHPEQKPELFTVDTLAWKNFSSEAQAKKQRLLEVVQIEKQDKTQREQTLNTPDELMEVIRKLIFQNQGNIEIPSFGWSLPLNIIESLTYKSVRAVFLKQFRDIEDGRRACYQAIVECLMKISQYHQGKILSFGDVGDKFELKIYNFASHPIVEELGLQGIESLEKESVRLPIKLAYWLNFDFILENGTVIWKSQ
;
A
#
# COMPACT_ATOMS: atom_id res chain seq x y z
N MET A 1 -7.71 6.34 -38.75
CA MET A 1 -6.45 6.06 -38.04
C MET A 1 -6.63 4.74 -37.32
N ASN A 2 -5.86 3.72 -37.70
CA ASN A 2 -6.00 2.35 -37.21
C ASN A 2 -5.44 2.22 -35.79
N ILE A 3 -6.29 1.87 -34.82
CA ILE A 3 -5.91 1.62 -33.41
C ILE A 3 -5.18 0.27 -33.26
N ASN A 4 -5.26 -0.61 -34.26
CA ASN A 4 -4.61 -1.93 -34.21
C ASN A 4 -3.08 -1.88 -34.42
N SER A 5 -2.51 -0.84 -35.04
CA SER A 5 -1.08 -0.85 -35.37
C SER A 5 -0.17 -0.50 -34.19
N SER A 6 -0.64 0.24 -33.19
CA SER A 6 0.19 0.66 -32.06
C SER A 6 0.43 -0.49 -31.06
N ALA A 7 -0.60 -1.31 -30.82
CA ALA A 7 -0.49 -2.49 -29.96
C ALA A 7 0.42 -3.56 -30.56
N GLU A 8 0.30 -3.82 -31.87
CA GLU A 8 1.16 -4.75 -32.60
C GLU A 8 2.63 -4.30 -32.62
N VAL A 9 2.88 -2.99 -32.78
CA VAL A 9 4.24 -2.43 -32.71
C VAL A 9 4.82 -2.55 -31.31
N LEU A 10 4.03 -2.31 -30.26
CA LEU A 10 4.48 -2.42 -28.87
C LEU A 10 4.78 -3.87 -28.48
N GLN A 11 3.93 -4.81 -28.91
CA GLN A 11 4.11 -6.25 -28.69
C GLN A 11 5.32 -6.78 -29.45
N THR A 12 5.52 -6.34 -30.70
CA THR A 12 6.70 -6.70 -31.50
C THR A 12 7.97 -6.17 -30.85
N GLY A 13 7.97 -4.92 -30.38
CA GLY A 13 9.11 -4.34 -29.65
C GLY A 13 9.45 -5.10 -28.36
N PHE A 14 8.43 -5.50 -27.59
CA PHE A 14 8.61 -6.32 -26.39
C PHE A 14 9.22 -7.69 -26.69
N ARG A 15 8.74 -8.37 -27.73
CA ARG A 15 9.28 -9.66 -28.18
C ARG A 15 10.74 -9.54 -28.61
N ILE A 16 11.11 -8.49 -29.36
CA ILE A 16 12.51 -8.24 -29.74
C ILE A 16 13.40 -8.10 -28.50
N ALA A 17 12.97 -7.33 -27.50
CA ALA A 17 13.72 -7.14 -26.25
C ALA A 17 13.90 -8.45 -25.45
N MET A 18 12.84 -9.25 -25.35
CA MET A 18 12.88 -10.57 -24.70
C MET A 18 13.80 -11.56 -25.43
N GLY A 19 13.75 -11.57 -26.77
CA GLY A 19 14.66 -12.40 -27.58
C GLY A 19 16.12 -11.99 -27.44
N ALA A 20 16.40 -10.70 -27.29
CA ALA A 20 17.75 -10.18 -27.03
C ALA A 20 18.26 -10.63 -25.66
N ALA A 21 17.44 -10.47 -24.60
CA ALA A 21 17.79 -10.92 -23.25
C ALA A 21 18.00 -12.44 -23.18
N SER A 22 17.14 -13.22 -23.83
CA SER A 22 17.26 -14.69 -23.93
C SER A 22 18.57 -15.09 -24.63
N SER A 23 18.97 -14.36 -25.69
CA SER A 23 20.25 -14.59 -26.37
C SER A 23 21.45 -14.30 -25.49
N VAL A 24 21.42 -13.19 -24.72
CA VAL A 24 22.48 -12.87 -23.75
C VAL A 24 22.62 -13.96 -22.69
N MET A 25 21.51 -14.43 -22.13
CA MET A 25 21.52 -15.52 -21.14
C MET A 25 22.04 -16.83 -21.73
N GLU A 26 21.67 -17.14 -22.97
CA GLU A 26 22.17 -18.32 -23.68
C GLU A 26 23.69 -18.24 -23.90
N PHE A 27 24.22 -17.07 -24.27
CA PHE A 27 25.67 -16.84 -24.39
C PHE A 27 26.41 -17.03 -23.06
N LEU A 28 25.86 -16.51 -21.96
CA LEU A 28 26.44 -16.68 -20.63
C LEU A 28 26.44 -18.15 -20.18
N SER A 29 25.42 -18.92 -20.60
CA SER A 29 25.28 -20.34 -20.24
C SER A 29 26.09 -21.31 -21.12
N ASN A 30 26.43 -20.92 -22.35
CA ASN A 30 27.14 -21.80 -23.31
C ASN A 30 28.24 -21.05 -24.10
N PRO A 31 29.45 -20.94 -23.54
CA PRO A 31 30.57 -20.21 -24.14
C PRO A 31 31.04 -20.76 -25.50
N GLN A 32 30.79 -22.04 -25.80
CA GLN A 32 31.17 -22.66 -27.08
C GLN A 32 30.29 -22.19 -28.24
N LYS A 33 29.03 -21.84 -27.96
CA LYS A 33 28.08 -21.33 -28.95
C LYS A 33 28.44 -19.92 -29.44
N LEU A 34 29.01 -19.10 -28.54
CA LEU A 34 29.56 -17.78 -28.86
C LEU A 34 30.66 -17.85 -29.93
N GLN A 35 31.56 -18.84 -29.85
CA GLN A 35 32.62 -19.00 -30.85
C GLN A 35 32.07 -19.38 -32.23
N GLN A 36 30.98 -20.16 -32.29
CA GLN A 36 30.32 -20.50 -33.57
C GLN A 36 29.57 -19.29 -34.15
N ASP A 37 28.89 -18.50 -33.33
CA ASP A 37 28.13 -17.34 -33.81
C ASP A 37 29.05 -16.19 -34.28
N LEU A 38 30.24 -16.03 -33.67
CA LEU A 38 31.26 -15.08 -34.13
C LEU A 38 31.92 -15.46 -35.47
N THR A 39 31.78 -16.72 -35.91
CA THR A 39 32.30 -17.19 -37.21
C THR A 39 31.28 -17.08 -38.35
N LYS A 40 30.03 -16.69 -38.06
CA LYS A 40 28.99 -16.50 -39.07
C LYS A 40 29.17 -15.14 -39.76
N PRO A 41 28.89 -15.04 -41.08
CA PRO A 41 28.87 -13.76 -41.78
C PRO A 41 27.78 -12.84 -41.18
N PRO A 42 27.99 -11.51 -41.18
CA PRO A 42 27.03 -10.57 -40.63
C PRO A 42 25.68 -10.68 -41.37
N GLN A 43 24.61 -10.90 -40.60
CA GLN A 43 23.26 -10.99 -41.15
C GLN A 43 22.65 -9.59 -41.36
N PRO A 44 21.75 -9.42 -42.34
CA PRO A 44 20.93 -8.22 -42.49
C PRO A 44 20.15 -7.88 -41.22
N LEU A 45 20.05 -6.58 -40.89
CA LEU A 45 19.35 -6.10 -39.69
C LEU A 45 17.89 -6.56 -39.61
N GLU A 46 17.20 -6.67 -40.75
CA GLU A 46 15.82 -7.16 -40.82
C GLU A 46 15.71 -8.64 -40.41
N GLN A 47 16.69 -9.47 -40.79
CA GLN A 47 16.74 -10.87 -40.38
C GLN A 47 17.02 -11.01 -38.89
N LEU A 48 17.93 -10.19 -38.35
CA LEU A 48 18.22 -10.17 -36.92
C LEU A 48 16.98 -9.76 -36.09
N ILE A 49 16.24 -8.75 -36.54
CA ILE A 49 15.00 -8.31 -35.89
C ILE A 49 13.95 -9.43 -35.89
N GLN A 50 13.79 -10.14 -37.02
CA GLN A 50 12.85 -11.26 -37.11
C GLN A 50 13.27 -12.44 -36.22
N GLU A 51 14.57 -12.78 -36.19
CA GLU A 51 15.09 -13.84 -35.31
C GLU A 51 14.87 -13.51 -33.83
N LEU A 52 15.15 -12.27 -33.41
CA LEU A 52 14.92 -11.84 -32.03
C LEU A 52 13.44 -11.80 -31.67
N ALA A 53 12.56 -11.34 -32.58
CA ALA A 53 11.12 -11.35 -32.36
C ALA A 53 10.58 -12.79 -32.21
N ALA A 54 11.01 -13.72 -33.08
CA ALA A 54 10.62 -15.13 -33.01
C ALA A 54 11.14 -15.82 -31.74
N LYS A 55 12.38 -15.51 -31.34
CA LYS A 55 12.96 -16.00 -30.08
C LYS A 55 12.25 -15.44 -28.86
N GLY A 56 11.84 -14.17 -28.91
CA GLY A 56 11.03 -13.52 -27.90
C GLY A 56 9.65 -14.13 -27.74
N GLU A 57 8.97 -14.40 -28.85
CA GLU A 57 7.67 -15.09 -28.86
C GLU A 57 7.79 -16.51 -28.28
N LYS A 58 8.86 -17.25 -28.62
CA LYS A 58 9.13 -18.56 -28.05
C LYS A 58 9.39 -18.48 -26.54
N THR A 59 10.18 -17.51 -26.10
CA THR A 59 10.47 -17.27 -24.67
C THR A 59 9.20 -16.88 -23.91
N GLU A 60 8.35 -16.03 -24.51
CA GLU A 60 7.05 -15.66 -23.97
C GLU A 60 6.14 -16.89 -23.83
N LEU A 61 6.08 -17.76 -24.84
CA LEU A 61 5.35 -19.03 -24.80
C LEU A 61 5.92 -19.99 -23.75
N GLU A 62 7.25 -20.11 -23.63
CA GLU A 62 7.93 -20.94 -22.64
C GLU A 62 7.67 -20.43 -21.22
N VAL A 63 7.71 -19.11 -20.99
CA VAL A 63 7.33 -18.49 -19.71
C VAL A 63 5.85 -18.72 -19.43
N ASN A 64 4.97 -18.52 -20.41
CA ASN A 64 3.54 -18.76 -20.24
C ASN A 64 3.23 -20.25 -19.96
N ASN A 65 3.96 -21.17 -20.61
CA ASN A 65 3.82 -22.60 -20.37
C ASN A 65 4.44 -23.03 -19.05
N PHE A 66 5.57 -22.46 -18.65
CA PHE A 66 6.16 -22.62 -17.31
C PHE A 66 5.19 -22.14 -16.24
N VAL A 67 4.60 -20.95 -16.43
CA VAL A 67 3.56 -20.42 -15.56
C VAL A 67 2.37 -21.39 -15.51
N LYS A 68 1.89 -21.89 -16.65
CA LYS A 68 0.80 -22.90 -16.68
C LYS A 68 1.19 -24.27 -16.12
N GLN A 69 2.47 -24.65 -16.12
CA GLN A 69 2.92 -25.96 -15.67
C GLN A 69 3.20 -25.98 -14.16
N PHE A 70 3.75 -24.89 -13.62
CA PHE A 70 4.07 -24.73 -12.20
C PHE A 70 2.97 -24.01 -11.42
N PHE A 71 2.08 -23.30 -12.14
CA PHE A 71 0.82 -22.74 -11.63
C PHE A 71 -0.36 -23.21 -12.52
N PRO A 72 -0.64 -24.53 -12.55
CA PRO A 72 -1.68 -25.11 -13.42
C PRO A 72 -3.11 -24.66 -13.11
N ASP A 73 -3.32 -24.04 -11.95
CA ASP A 73 -4.60 -23.50 -11.51
C ASP A 73 -4.46 -22.05 -11.03
N ALA A 74 -4.59 -21.10 -11.95
CA ALA A 74 -5.16 -19.80 -11.63
C ALA A 74 -6.70 -19.86 -11.54
N ASN A 75 -7.28 -21.07 -11.42
CA ASN A 75 -8.65 -21.31 -10.98
C ASN A 75 -8.67 -21.40 -9.45
N TYR A 76 -8.67 -20.24 -8.79
CA TYR A 76 -8.95 -20.15 -7.36
C TYR A 76 -10.45 -20.41 -7.09
N SER A 77 -10.96 -21.64 -7.18
CA SER A 77 -12.30 -21.98 -6.62
C SER A 77 -12.66 -23.47 -6.71
N ALA A 78 -11.97 -24.33 -5.97
CA ALA A 78 -12.53 -25.64 -5.59
C ALA A 78 -12.28 -26.04 -4.13
N LYS A 79 -11.56 -25.21 -3.37
CA LYS A 79 -11.13 -25.55 -2.00
C LYS A 79 -12.10 -25.10 -0.91
N TYR A 80 -13.01 -24.17 -1.21
CA TYR A 80 -13.97 -23.61 -0.25
C TYR A 80 -15.41 -23.80 -0.75
N PRO A 81 -16.38 -23.97 0.16
CA PRO A 81 -17.79 -23.93 -0.20
C PRO A 81 -18.16 -22.63 -0.91
N GLN A 82 -19.18 -22.67 -1.75
CA GLN A 82 -19.73 -21.49 -2.40
C GLN A 82 -20.25 -20.49 -1.35
N TYR A 83 -19.93 -19.21 -1.50
CA TYR A 83 -20.49 -18.13 -0.68
C TYR A 83 -21.98 -17.96 -1.00
N ILE A 84 -22.82 -17.87 0.03
CA ILE A 84 -24.27 -17.72 -0.12
C ILE A 84 -24.65 -16.26 0.07
N GLU A 85 -24.97 -15.60 -1.03
CA GLU A 85 -25.38 -14.19 -1.06
C GLU A 85 -26.71 -13.95 -0.34
N ARG A 86 -26.81 -12.80 0.31
CA ARG A 86 -28.05 -12.32 0.94
C ARG A 86 -28.55 -11.05 0.25
N PRO A 87 -29.87 -10.81 0.17
CA PRO A 87 -30.39 -9.61 -0.49
C PRO A 87 -29.91 -8.29 0.12
N ASN A 88 -29.66 -8.28 1.43
CA ASN A 88 -29.20 -7.11 2.20
C ASN A 88 -27.70 -7.20 2.56
N GLU A 89 -26.93 -7.95 1.75
CA GLU A 89 -25.49 -8.10 1.96
C GLU A 89 -24.77 -6.74 1.83
N GLN A 90 -23.81 -6.52 2.73
CA GLN A 90 -22.95 -5.33 2.76
C GLN A 90 -21.52 -5.64 2.32
N CYS A 91 -21.16 -6.92 2.29
CA CYS A 91 -19.91 -7.42 1.74
C CYS A 91 -20.04 -7.62 0.22
N PHE A 92 -19.46 -6.73 -0.58
CA PHE A 92 -19.54 -6.79 -2.05
C PHE A 92 -18.36 -7.54 -2.68
N LEU A 93 -18.51 -7.97 -3.92
CA LEU A 93 -17.45 -8.67 -4.66
C LEU A 93 -16.26 -7.74 -4.97
N GLN A 94 -15.06 -8.19 -4.68
CA GLN A 94 -13.80 -7.63 -5.20
C GLN A 94 -13.60 -8.02 -6.68
N PRO A 95 -12.76 -7.31 -7.46
CA PRO A 95 -12.01 -6.10 -7.11
C PRO A 95 -12.87 -4.84 -7.09
N PHE A 96 -12.34 -3.79 -6.46
CA PHE A 96 -13.03 -2.51 -6.30
C PHE A 96 -12.37 -1.42 -7.13
N ASN A 97 -13.20 -0.59 -7.77
CA ASN A 97 -12.77 0.61 -8.47
C ASN A 97 -13.13 1.84 -7.65
N LEU A 98 -12.12 2.69 -7.39
CA LEU A 98 -12.21 3.91 -6.60
C LEU A 98 -11.87 5.11 -7.49
N LYS A 99 -12.81 6.04 -7.64
CA LYS A 99 -12.67 7.21 -8.52
C LYS A 99 -12.67 8.51 -7.73
N ASN A 100 -11.91 9.47 -8.25
CA ASN A 100 -11.74 10.81 -7.71
C ASN A 100 -11.36 10.81 -6.23
N ALA A 101 -10.38 9.99 -5.85
CA ALA A 101 -9.85 10.00 -4.49
C ALA A 101 -9.06 11.29 -4.27
N ASN A 102 -9.35 12.01 -3.19
CA ASN A 102 -8.65 13.20 -2.74
C ASN A 102 -7.97 12.87 -1.42
N VAL A 103 -6.65 12.70 -1.45
CA VAL A 103 -5.88 12.14 -0.34
C VAL A 103 -4.94 13.20 0.21
N TYR A 104 -5.18 13.62 1.45
CA TYR A 104 -4.24 14.42 2.24
C TYR A 104 -3.33 13.48 3.02
N GLY A 105 -2.02 13.59 2.83
CA GLY A 105 -1.03 12.79 3.53
C GLY A 105 -0.18 13.63 4.48
N PHE A 106 0.04 13.10 5.69
CA PHE A 106 0.79 13.74 6.78
C PHE A 106 1.81 12.76 7.35
N PHE A 107 3.10 13.10 7.25
CA PHE A 107 4.17 12.28 7.81
C PHE A 107 4.43 12.62 9.28
N LEU A 108 4.41 11.58 10.10
CA LEU A 108 4.63 11.61 11.54
C LEU A 108 5.88 10.81 11.89
N GLU A 109 6.60 11.26 12.92
CA GLU A 109 7.78 10.56 13.40
C GLU A 109 7.40 9.60 14.53
N GLY A 110 7.69 8.30 14.31
CA GLY A 110 7.45 7.23 15.26
C GLY A 110 8.72 6.64 15.87
N SER A 111 8.58 5.47 16.48
CA SER A 111 9.70 4.67 16.99
C SER A 111 9.83 3.37 16.20
N LEU A 112 10.99 3.16 15.58
CA LEU A 112 11.26 1.94 14.80
C LEU A 112 11.07 0.67 15.65
N GLU A 113 11.44 0.72 16.94
CA GLU A 113 11.26 -0.39 17.87
C GLU A 113 9.77 -0.70 18.11
N LYS A 114 8.94 0.33 18.31
CA LYS A 114 7.49 0.17 18.50
C LYS A 114 6.82 -0.32 17.23
N LEU A 115 7.21 0.21 16.06
CA LEU A 115 6.74 -0.28 14.76
C LEU A 115 7.15 -1.73 14.49
N GLN A 116 8.33 -2.16 14.96
CA GLN A 116 8.73 -3.57 14.87
C GLN A 116 7.85 -4.45 15.75
N LYS A 117 7.64 -4.07 17.02
CA LYS A 117 6.71 -4.76 17.94
C LYS A 117 5.30 -4.87 17.37
N LEU A 118 4.85 -3.83 16.66
CA LEU A 118 3.57 -3.82 15.96
C LEU A 118 3.53 -4.88 14.83
N CYS A 119 4.55 -4.90 13.97
CA CYS A 119 4.68 -5.92 12.92
C CYS A 119 4.79 -7.33 13.52
N ASP A 120 5.49 -7.47 14.64
CA ASP A 120 5.65 -8.75 15.33
C ASP A 120 4.28 -9.28 15.80
N LYS A 121 3.57 -8.46 16.58
CA LYS A 121 2.25 -8.79 17.15
C LYS A 121 1.22 -9.17 16.09
N TYR A 122 1.14 -8.42 14.98
CA TYR A 122 0.07 -8.59 14.01
C TYR A 122 0.45 -9.43 12.78
N LEU A 123 1.73 -9.59 12.45
CA LEU A 123 2.14 -10.28 11.21
C LEU A 123 3.15 -11.40 11.49
N ASN A 124 4.22 -11.16 12.24
CA ASN A 124 5.29 -12.16 12.37
C ASN A 124 4.90 -13.30 13.32
N GLU A 125 4.41 -12.97 14.53
CA GLU A 125 4.01 -13.94 15.56
C GLU A 125 2.87 -14.86 15.09
N PRO A 126 1.78 -14.36 14.46
CA PRO A 126 0.73 -15.23 13.94
C PRO A 126 1.28 -16.30 12.98
N SER A 127 2.28 -15.95 12.17
CA SER A 127 2.86 -16.88 11.20
C SER A 127 3.94 -17.81 11.75
N ASP A 128 4.27 -17.71 13.04
CA ASP A 128 5.43 -18.37 13.66
C ASP A 128 6.74 -18.09 12.88
N GLY A 129 6.90 -16.85 12.42
CA GLY A 129 8.07 -16.39 11.66
C GLY A 129 8.22 -16.97 10.24
N LYS A 130 7.23 -17.71 9.72
CA LYS A 130 7.25 -18.23 8.33
C LYS A 130 7.29 -17.12 7.29
N VAL A 131 6.74 -15.96 7.63
CA VAL A 131 6.95 -14.70 6.93
C VAL A 131 7.41 -13.64 7.93
N GLN A 132 8.25 -12.72 7.47
CA GLN A 132 8.79 -11.67 8.32
C GLN A 132 8.58 -10.30 7.69
N TYR A 133 8.16 -9.37 8.52
CA TYR A 133 7.92 -7.97 8.20
C TYR A 133 8.74 -7.10 9.14
N ARG A 134 9.53 -6.19 8.56
CA ARG A 134 10.38 -5.24 9.30
C ARG A 134 10.10 -3.82 8.83
N PRO A 135 9.81 -2.84 9.70
CA PRO A 135 9.58 -1.47 9.26
C PRO A 135 10.77 -0.94 8.47
N ALA A 136 10.47 -0.28 7.33
CA ALA A 136 11.49 0.28 6.45
C ALA A 136 12.01 1.64 6.96
N THR A 137 11.19 2.35 7.75
CA THR A 137 11.49 3.69 8.28
C THR A 137 10.82 3.85 9.65
N ASN A 138 11.23 4.84 10.42
CA ASN A 138 10.52 5.27 11.64
C ASN A 138 9.36 6.23 11.36
N TYR A 139 9.13 6.64 10.11
CA TYR A 139 8.02 7.48 9.74
C TYR A 139 6.74 6.68 9.57
N VAL A 140 5.65 7.23 10.07
CA VAL A 140 4.28 6.77 9.83
C VAL A 140 3.60 7.80 8.94
N LEU A 141 3.00 7.35 7.84
CA LEU A 141 2.14 8.20 7.02
C LEU A 141 0.73 8.11 7.60
N MET A 142 0.09 9.24 7.89
CA MET A 142 -1.34 9.31 8.15
C MET A 142 -2.02 9.95 6.94
N THR A 143 -3.08 9.35 6.43
CA THR A 143 -3.90 9.96 5.38
C THR A 143 -5.30 10.28 5.88
N LEU A 144 -5.88 11.35 5.35
CA LEU A 144 -7.31 11.62 5.35
C LEU A 144 -7.77 11.75 3.91
N ALA A 145 -8.82 11.04 3.52
CA ALA A 145 -9.27 11.05 2.13
C ALA A 145 -10.77 11.11 1.98
N THR A 146 -11.21 11.73 0.88
CA THR A 146 -12.57 11.58 0.34
C THR A 146 -12.50 10.88 -1.00
N ILE A 147 -13.42 9.96 -1.26
CA ILE A 147 -13.51 9.18 -2.50
C ILE A 147 -14.95 9.24 -2.96
N ASP A 148 -15.18 9.82 -4.13
CA ASP A 148 -16.53 10.10 -4.62
C ASP A 148 -17.28 8.82 -4.99
N SER A 149 -16.56 7.82 -5.48
CA SER A 149 -17.16 6.59 -5.98
C SER A 149 -16.27 5.38 -5.71
N LEU A 150 -16.75 4.51 -4.83
CA LEU A 150 -16.27 3.15 -4.60
C LEU A 150 -17.34 2.17 -5.10
N SER A 151 -16.93 1.24 -5.96
CA SER A 151 -17.83 0.24 -6.55
C SER A 151 -17.11 -1.07 -6.83
N SER A 152 -17.84 -2.18 -6.83
CA SER A 152 -17.34 -3.46 -7.34
C SER A 152 -17.16 -3.39 -8.86
N ILE A 153 -16.14 -4.07 -9.37
CA ILE A 153 -15.93 -4.26 -10.82
C ILE A 153 -16.64 -5.52 -11.32
N GLU A 154 -16.99 -6.46 -10.43
CA GLU A 154 -17.46 -7.80 -10.80
C GLU A 154 -18.96 -7.96 -10.70
N ARG A 155 -19.53 -8.72 -11.64
CA ARG A 155 -20.96 -9.03 -11.61
C ARG A 155 -21.31 -10.01 -10.48
N PRO A 156 -22.52 -9.89 -9.88
CA PRO A 156 -23.57 -8.92 -10.21
C PRO A 156 -23.36 -7.54 -9.57
N ASP A 157 -22.38 -7.38 -8.68
CA ASP A 157 -22.21 -6.18 -7.85
C ASP A 157 -21.78 -4.94 -8.61
N SER A 158 -21.15 -5.11 -9.78
CA SER A 158 -20.86 -4.03 -10.71
C SER A 158 -22.12 -3.32 -11.23
N GLU A 159 -23.29 -3.96 -11.14
CA GLU A 159 -24.58 -3.39 -11.52
C GLU A 159 -25.31 -2.75 -10.33
N LYS A 160 -24.76 -2.87 -9.11
CA LYS A 160 -25.25 -2.16 -7.92
C LYS A 160 -24.74 -0.71 -7.91
N VAL A 161 -25.31 0.10 -7.01
CA VAL A 161 -24.93 1.52 -6.83
C VAL A 161 -23.56 1.62 -6.13
N TYR A 162 -22.82 2.69 -6.39
CA TYR A 162 -21.57 3.02 -5.71
C TYR A 162 -21.81 3.74 -4.37
N CYS A 163 -20.82 3.73 -3.49
CA CYS A 163 -20.79 4.53 -2.26
C CYS A 163 -19.68 5.58 -2.31
N SER A 164 -19.85 6.67 -1.56
CA SER A 164 -18.76 7.61 -1.27
C SER A 164 -18.05 7.19 0.00
N GLU A 165 -16.72 7.27 0.03
CA GLU A 165 -15.90 6.95 1.21
C GLU A 165 -15.24 8.21 1.75
N GLU A 166 -15.30 8.38 3.06
CA GLU A 166 -14.37 9.22 3.80
C GLU A 166 -13.53 8.28 4.67
N GLU A 167 -12.22 8.46 4.66
CA GLU A 167 -11.33 7.58 5.42
C GLU A 167 -10.21 8.34 6.13
N ALA A 168 -9.75 7.76 7.24
CA ALA A 168 -8.48 8.12 7.85
C ALA A 168 -7.67 6.85 8.12
N VAL A 169 -6.40 6.86 7.73
CA VAL A 169 -5.54 5.67 7.74
C VAL A 169 -4.17 5.99 8.28
N PHE A 170 -3.63 5.13 9.14
CA PHE A 170 -2.21 5.14 9.51
C PHE A 170 -1.49 4.02 8.75
N TRP A 171 -0.41 4.38 8.05
CA TRP A 171 0.36 3.53 7.17
C TRP A 171 1.78 3.33 7.73
N VAL A 172 2.16 2.07 7.92
CA VAL A 172 3.51 1.64 8.30
C VAL A 172 4.12 0.94 7.10
N VAL A 173 5.18 1.53 6.54
CA VAL A 173 5.93 0.91 5.44
C VAL A 173 6.88 -0.13 6.01
N ALA A 174 6.77 -1.37 5.54
CA ALA A 174 7.60 -2.49 5.96
C ALA A 174 8.21 -3.23 4.76
N VAL A 175 9.31 -3.93 5.03
CA VAL A 175 9.95 -4.86 4.11
C VAL A 175 9.45 -6.25 4.48
N ALA A 176 8.75 -6.90 3.56
CA ALA A 176 8.39 -8.30 3.65
C ALA A 176 9.57 -9.14 3.15
N GLY A 177 9.89 -10.21 3.87
CA GLY A 177 10.99 -11.08 3.53
C GLY A 177 11.02 -12.36 4.37
N LYS A 178 12.16 -13.04 4.34
CA LYS A 178 12.38 -14.29 5.05
C LYS A 178 13.73 -14.31 5.74
N GLN A 179 13.79 -15.06 6.84
CA GLN A 179 15.05 -15.36 7.50
C GLN A 179 15.72 -16.55 6.81
N VAL A 180 16.95 -16.35 6.32
CA VAL A 180 17.78 -17.39 5.69
C VAL A 180 19.08 -17.52 6.48
N GLY A 181 19.16 -18.55 7.34
CA GLY A 181 20.25 -18.66 8.31
C GLY A 181 20.24 -17.48 9.29
N SER A 182 21.37 -16.78 9.44
CA SER A 182 21.48 -15.59 10.29
C SER A 182 21.07 -14.29 9.57
N ALA A 183 20.85 -14.31 8.25
CA ALA A 183 20.53 -13.12 7.47
C ALA A 183 19.03 -13.01 7.18
N PHE A 184 18.52 -11.77 7.21
CA PHE A 184 17.21 -11.45 6.67
C PHE A 184 17.35 -11.07 5.21
N VAL A 185 16.54 -11.70 4.35
CA VAL A 185 16.47 -11.39 2.93
C VAL A 185 15.15 -10.70 2.67
N GLY A 186 15.20 -9.38 2.44
CA GLY A 186 14.04 -8.61 2.00
C GLY A 186 13.64 -9.02 0.58
N GLU A 187 12.34 -9.21 0.36
CA GLU A 187 11.78 -9.61 -0.94
C GLU A 187 11.04 -8.44 -1.61
N ARG A 188 10.27 -7.67 -0.83
CA ARG A 188 9.40 -6.59 -1.36
C ARG A 188 9.01 -5.58 -0.27
N LEU A 189 8.58 -4.40 -0.68
CA LEU A 189 7.94 -3.43 0.21
C LEU A 189 6.43 -3.68 0.30
N VAL A 190 5.89 -3.43 1.49
CA VAL A 190 4.46 -3.53 1.81
C VAL A 190 4.06 -2.41 2.75
N CYS A 191 2.78 -2.04 2.72
CA CYS A 191 2.15 -1.12 3.64
C CYS A 191 1.24 -1.90 4.59
N PHE A 192 1.57 -1.85 5.88
CA PHE A 192 0.69 -2.33 6.94
C PHE A 192 -0.15 -1.15 7.45
N MET A 193 -1.46 -1.31 7.54
CA MET A 193 -2.37 -0.27 8.03
C MET A 193 -3.05 -0.69 9.34
N PRO A 194 -2.45 -0.42 10.50
CA PRO A 194 -2.96 -0.85 11.79
C PRO A 194 -4.25 -0.16 12.23
N TYR A 195 -4.49 1.08 11.76
CA TYR A 195 -5.66 1.88 12.12
C TYR A 195 -6.29 2.45 10.86
N ILE A 196 -7.57 2.12 10.62
CA ILE A 196 -8.37 2.62 9.52
C ILE A 196 -9.77 2.95 10.02
N PHE A 197 -10.24 4.15 9.72
CA PHE A 197 -11.58 4.62 10.02
C PHE A 197 -12.29 4.93 8.71
N VAL A 198 -13.57 4.55 8.60
CA VAL A 198 -14.42 4.81 7.42
C VAL A 198 -15.82 5.26 7.81
N ASN A 199 -16.52 5.95 6.92
CA ASN A 199 -17.81 6.57 7.23
C ASN A 199 -19.04 5.67 7.04
N ASP A 200 -18.93 4.55 6.32
CA ASP A 200 -20.09 3.69 6.02
C ASP A 200 -19.82 2.18 6.17
N SER A 201 -20.90 1.46 6.40
CA SER A 201 -20.96 0.05 6.71
C SER A 201 -20.59 -0.89 5.56
N PRO A 202 -20.95 -0.68 4.28
CA PRO A 202 -20.52 -1.60 3.22
C PRO A 202 -19.00 -1.56 2.98
N ILE A 203 -18.42 -0.38 3.15
CA ILE A 203 -16.98 -0.13 3.07
C ILE A 203 -16.26 -0.84 4.23
N LEU A 204 -16.78 -0.69 5.44
CA LEU A 204 -16.31 -1.35 6.65
C LEU A 204 -16.35 -2.88 6.49
N VAL A 205 -17.52 -3.43 6.15
CA VAL A 205 -17.78 -4.87 6.10
C VAL A 205 -16.95 -5.52 5.00
N SER A 206 -16.98 -5.00 3.77
CA SER A 206 -16.18 -5.53 2.65
C SER A 206 -14.68 -5.52 2.97
N GLY A 207 -14.17 -4.43 3.53
CA GLY A 207 -12.76 -4.32 3.93
C GLY A 207 -12.35 -5.35 4.98
N ARG A 208 -13.16 -5.52 6.03
CA ARG A 208 -12.91 -6.47 7.12
C ARG A 208 -13.02 -7.91 6.65
N GLU A 209 -14.08 -8.23 5.92
CA GLU A 209 -14.45 -9.60 5.63
C GLU A 209 -13.69 -10.22 4.46
N ILE A 210 -13.32 -9.40 3.46
CA ILE A 210 -12.60 -9.88 2.27
C ILE A 210 -11.09 -9.81 2.53
N TYR A 211 -10.60 -8.65 2.93
CA TYR A 211 -9.18 -8.33 3.01
C TYR A 211 -8.60 -8.39 4.42
N GLY A 212 -9.41 -8.55 5.47
CA GLY A 212 -8.92 -8.54 6.85
C GLY A 212 -8.48 -7.16 7.33
N ILE A 213 -8.93 -6.10 6.66
CA ILE A 213 -8.60 -4.73 7.03
C ILE A 213 -9.34 -4.42 8.33
N CYS A 214 -8.63 -4.04 9.40
CA CYS A 214 -9.27 -3.72 10.68
C CYS A 214 -9.93 -2.34 10.67
N LYS A 215 -10.87 -2.11 9.74
CA LYS A 215 -11.64 -0.87 9.62
C LYS A 215 -12.56 -0.70 10.83
N GLU A 216 -12.78 0.56 11.22
CA GLU A 216 -13.73 1.01 12.24
C GLU A 216 -14.63 2.13 11.68
N ILE A 217 -15.80 2.38 12.28
CA ILE A 217 -16.64 3.50 11.87
C ILE A 217 -16.08 4.81 12.42
N GLY A 218 -15.91 5.79 11.55
CA GLY A 218 -15.53 7.16 11.87
C GLY A 218 -16.55 8.18 11.35
N PHE A 219 -16.43 9.40 11.84
CA PHE A 219 -17.16 10.56 11.35
C PHE A 219 -16.15 11.67 11.10
N PHE A 220 -16.26 12.31 9.95
CA PHE A 220 -15.16 13.08 9.41
C PHE A 220 -15.54 14.54 9.22
N GLN A 221 -14.54 15.40 9.34
CA GLN A 221 -14.52 16.70 8.71
C GLN A 221 -13.27 16.73 7.86
N ILE A 222 -13.41 16.60 6.55
CA ILE A 222 -12.32 16.70 5.59
C ILE A 222 -12.67 17.88 4.65
N PRO A 223 -11.83 18.93 4.59
CA PRO A 223 -12.05 20.04 3.68
C PRO A 223 -12.13 19.56 2.23
N HIS A 224 -13.06 20.12 1.47
CA HIS A 224 -13.10 19.88 0.02
C HIS A 224 -11.78 20.38 -0.61
N PRO A 225 -11.28 19.76 -1.69
CA PRO A 225 -10.03 20.19 -2.34
C PRO A 225 -9.96 21.67 -2.75
N GLU A 226 -11.12 22.30 -3.00
CA GLU A 226 -11.23 23.72 -3.33
C GLU A 226 -11.21 24.64 -2.09
N GLN A 227 -11.38 24.07 -0.90
CA GLN A 227 -11.29 24.77 0.37
C GLN A 227 -9.87 24.74 0.90
N LYS A 228 -9.54 25.72 1.75
CA LYS A 228 -8.27 25.68 2.47
C LYS A 228 -8.27 24.53 3.48
N PRO A 229 -7.20 23.73 3.55
CA PRO A 229 -7.12 22.59 4.45
C PRO A 229 -6.84 23.02 5.91
N GLU A 230 -7.66 23.87 6.52
CA GLU A 230 -7.33 24.48 7.83
C GLU A 230 -7.58 23.55 9.02
N LEU A 231 -8.56 22.64 8.90
CA LEU A 231 -8.96 21.72 9.96
C LEU A 231 -9.45 20.40 9.38
N PHE A 232 -8.92 19.30 9.91
CA PHE A 232 -9.41 17.95 9.70
C PHE A 232 -9.81 17.36 11.03
N THR A 233 -10.89 16.58 11.06
CA THR A 233 -11.29 15.89 12.30
C THR A 233 -11.76 14.48 12.02
N VAL A 234 -11.49 13.60 12.97
CA VAL A 234 -12.05 12.24 13.00
C VAL A 234 -12.62 12.00 14.38
N ASP A 235 -13.91 11.69 14.42
CA ASP A 235 -14.63 11.22 15.59
C ASP A 235 -14.92 9.73 15.43
N THR A 236 -14.84 8.95 16.51
CA THR A 236 -15.22 7.52 16.50
C THR A 236 -15.83 7.11 17.83
N LEU A 237 -16.36 5.90 17.91
CA LEU A 237 -16.81 5.31 19.16
C LEU A 237 -15.59 4.85 19.97
N ALA A 238 -15.31 5.52 21.10
CA ALA A 238 -14.12 5.27 21.90
C ALA A 238 -14.42 5.04 23.38
N TRP A 239 -13.49 4.37 24.06
CA TRP A 239 -13.47 4.19 25.51
C TRP A 239 -12.25 4.93 26.09
N LYS A 240 -12.51 5.92 26.97
CA LYS A 240 -11.42 6.65 27.67
C LYS A 240 -10.60 5.70 28.53
N ASN A 241 -11.29 4.87 29.30
CA ASN A 241 -10.71 3.80 30.12
C ASN A 241 -11.56 2.53 29.96
N PHE A 242 -10.95 1.35 30.12
CA PHE A 242 -11.69 0.10 30.21
C PHE A 242 -12.15 -0.16 31.65
N SER A 243 -13.45 -0.36 31.85
CA SER A 243 -14.05 -0.84 33.10
C SER A 243 -15.39 -1.51 32.80
N SER A 244 -15.94 -2.26 33.76
CA SER A 244 -17.26 -2.91 33.61
C SER A 244 -18.42 -1.92 33.43
N GLU A 245 -18.21 -0.65 33.77
CA GLU A 245 -19.20 0.43 33.66
C GLU A 245 -18.90 1.40 32.51
N ALA A 246 -17.76 1.24 31.83
CA ALA A 246 -17.34 2.14 30.76
C ALA A 246 -18.23 1.96 29.52
N GLN A 247 -19.03 2.99 29.23
CA GLN A 247 -19.81 3.06 28.00
C GLN A 247 -18.98 3.68 26.88
N ALA A 248 -19.02 3.04 25.72
CA ALA A 248 -18.47 3.58 24.49
C ALA A 248 -19.21 4.87 24.10
N LYS A 249 -18.48 5.93 23.78
CA LYS A 249 -19.07 7.22 23.37
C LYS A 249 -18.46 7.67 22.06
N LYS A 250 -19.26 8.34 21.23
CA LYS A 250 -18.72 9.09 20.09
C LYS A 250 -17.87 10.23 20.63
N GLN A 251 -16.60 10.26 20.29
CA GLN A 251 -15.63 11.21 20.78
C GLN A 251 -14.67 11.61 19.66
N ARG A 252 -14.12 12.82 19.76
CA ARG A 252 -13.04 13.30 18.89
C ARG A 252 -11.80 12.44 19.14
N LEU A 253 -11.37 11.70 18.12
CA LEU A 253 -10.16 10.87 18.18
C LEU A 253 -8.93 11.67 17.80
N LEU A 254 -8.99 12.42 16.69
CA LEU A 254 -7.86 13.22 16.22
C LEU A 254 -8.29 14.46 15.45
N GLU A 255 -7.36 15.41 15.36
CA GLU A 255 -7.49 16.67 14.64
C GLU A 255 -6.18 16.99 13.91
N VAL A 256 -6.23 17.40 12.65
CA VAL A 256 -5.10 18.07 11.99
C VAL A 256 -5.45 19.54 11.87
N VAL A 257 -4.61 20.41 12.41
CA VAL A 257 -4.82 21.86 12.43
C VAL A 257 -3.68 22.57 11.72
N GLN A 258 -4.02 23.58 10.92
CA GLN A 258 -3.05 24.54 10.44
C GLN A 258 -2.64 25.48 11.58
N ILE A 259 -1.34 25.54 11.89
CA ILE A 259 -0.81 26.33 13.02
C ILE A 259 -0.03 27.58 12.58
N GLU A 260 0.45 27.63 11.33
CA GLU A 260 1.18 28.80 10.81
C GLU A 260 0.90 28.97 9.31
N LYS A 261 0.67 30.22 8.91
CA LYS A 261 0.52 30.64 7.51
C LYS A 261 1.86 31.22 7.07
N GLN A 262 2.55 30.54 6.16
CA GLN A 262 3.79 31.08 5.62
C GLN A 262 3.53 32.21 4.62
N ASP A 263 4.51 33.10 4.47
CA ASP A 263 4.41 34.30 3.65
C ASP A 263 4.23 33.95 2.16
N LYS A 264 3.49 34.78 1.42
CA LYS A 264 3.05 34.51 0.02
C LYS A 264 4.17 34.22 -0.99
N THR A 265 5.42 34.46 -0.63
CA THR A 265 6.62 34.23 -1.45
C THR A 265 7.06 32.77 -1.48
N GLN A 266 6.70 31.95 -0.48
CA GLN A 266 6.95 30.50 -0.45
C GLN A 266 5.73 29.74 -0.98
N ARG A 267 5.61 29.70 -2.32
CA ARG A 267 4.44 29.14 -3.03
C ARG A 267 4.28 27.63 -2.79
N GLU A 268 3.02 27.19 -2.73
CA GLU A 268 2.63 25.78 -2.90
C GLU A 268 3.37 25.17 -4.10
N GLN A 269 3.99 24.00 -3.89
CA GLN A 269 4.64 23.26 -4.98
C GLN A 269 3.64 22.28 -5.57
N THR A 270 3.16 22.55 -6.79
CA THR A 270 2.35 21.61 -7.55
C THR A 270 3.17 20.36 -7.92
N LEU A 271 2.55 19.20 -7.81
CA LEU A 271 3.08 17.92 -8.23
C LEU A 271 2.45 17.52 -9.55
N ASN A 272 3.20 17.59 -10.64
CA ASN A 272 2.69 17.19 -11.96
C ASN A 272 2.70 15.68 -12.16
N THR A 273 3.57 15.00 -11.41
CA THR A 273 3.70 13.54 -11.43
C THR A 273 3.84 13.00 -10.01
N PRO A 274 3.43 11.74 -9.75
CA PRO A 274 3.70 11.08 -8.47
C PRO A 274 5.19 10.98 -8.13
N ASP A 275 6.07 10.90 -9.14
CA ASP A 275 7.53 10.78 -8.95
C ASP A 275 8.12 12.00 -8.21
N GLU A 276 7.55 13.20 -8.42
CA GLU A 276 7.96 14.41 -7.72
C GLU A 276 7.71 14.31 -6.20
N LEU A 277 6.63 13.65 -5.78
CA LEU A 277 6.37 13.39 -4.36
C LEU A 277 7.37 12.37 -3.80
N MET A 278 7.69 11.31 -4.56
CA MET A 278 8.63 10.28 -4.12
C MET A 278 10.02 10.87 -3.86
N GLU A 279 10.47 11.85 -4.66
CA GLU A 279 11.72 12.56 -4.40
C GLU A 279 11.69 13.38 -3.10
N VAL A 280 10.55 13.99 -2.75
CA VAL A 280 10.38 14.70 -1.48
C VAL A 280 10.38 13.73 -0.31
N ILE A 281 9.67 12.60 -0.42
CA ILE A 281 9.63 11.54 0.59
C ILE A 281 11.03 10.94 0.79
N ARG A 282 11.79 10.69 -0.30
CA ARG A 282 13.16 10.21 -0.26
C ARG A 282 14.07 11.19 0.50
N LYS A 283 13.91 12.50 0.27
CA LYS A 283 14.65 13.53 1.02
C LYS A 283 14.30 13.52 2.51
N LEU A 284 13.03 13.37 2.85
CA LEU A 284 12.57 13.28 4.23
C LEU A 284 13.20 12.07 4.96
N ILE A 285 13.11 10.90 4.34
CA ILE A 285 13.54 9.64 4.96
C ILE A 285 15.07 9.53 5.02
N PHE A 286 15.77 9.94 3.96
CA PHE A 286 17.21 9.64 3.80
C PHE A 286 18.14 10.84 3.92
N GLN A 287 17.61 12.07 4.08
CA GLN A 287 18.42 13.29 4.27
C GLN A 287 19.58 13.46 3.26
N ASN A 288 19.42 13.00 2.01
CA ASN A 288 20.41 12.96 0.93
C ASN A 288 21.62 12.00 1.10
N GLN A 289 21.57 11.02 1.99
CA GLN A 289 22.58 9.96 2.03
C GLN A 289 22.31 8.94 0.91
N GLY A 290 23.28 8.75 0.01
CA GLY A 290 23.13 7.97 -1.22
C GLY A 290 22.97 6.45 -1.05
N ASN A 291 23.09 5.94 0.19
CA ASN A 291 22.90 4.53 0.53
C ASN A 291 21.86 4.39 1.64
N ILE A 292 20.94 3.43 1.51
CA ILE A 292 20.04 3.04 2.59
C ILE A 292 20.82 2.15 3.56
N GLU A 293 21.28 2.72 4.67
CA GLU A 293 21.62 1.96 5.87
C GLU A 293 20.40 2.05 6.80
N ILE A 294 19.67 0.95 7.00
CA ILE A 294 18.63 0.89 8.04
C ILE A 294 19.38 0.88 9.38
N PRO A 295 19.40 1.98 10.16
CA PRO A 295 20.43 2.25 11.17
C PRO A 295 20.46 1.27 12.36
N SER A 296 19.47 0.38 12.46
CA SER A 296 19.29 -0.53 13.60
C SER A 296 19.58 -1.99 13.28
N PHE A 297 19.79 -2.37 12.01
CA PHE A 297 19.91 -3.78 11.64
C PHE A 297 21.10 -4.15 10.76
N GLY A 298 21.88 -3.19 10.24
CA GLY A 298 23.14 -3.49 9.55
C GLY A 298 23.01 -4.18 8.18
N TRP A 299 21.89 -4.00 7.48
CA TRP A 299 21.70 -4.43 6.08
C TRP A 299 21.33 -3.26 5.19
N SER A 300 21.72 -3.35 3.91
CA SER A 300 21.32 -2.44 2.85
C SER A 300 20.12 -3.03 2.10
N LEU A 301 19.12 -2.19 1.82
CA LEU A 301 18.06 -2.56 0.89
C LEU A 301 18.64 -2.55 -0.53
N PRO A 302 18.61 -3.67 -1.27
CA PRO A 302 19.08 -3.66 -2.65
C PRO A 302 18.22 -2.69 -3.48
N LEU A 303 18.86 -1.94 -4.39
CA LEU A 303 18.25 -0.84 -5.15
C LEU A 303 16.95 -1.25 -5.86
N ASN A 304 16.87 -2.50 -6.33
CA ASN A 304 15.69 -3.08 -6.97
C ASN A 304 14.45 -3.16 -6.07
N ILE A 305 14.61 -3.27 -4.74
CA ILE A 305 13.48 -3.22 -3.79
C ILE A 305 13.02 -1.78 -3.59
N ILE A 306 13.93 -0.81 -3.61
CA ILE A 306 13.58 0.61 -3.58
C ILE A 306 12.85 0.99 -4.88
N GLU A 307 13.33 0.51 -6.02
CA GLU A 307 12.68 0.67 -7.33
C GLU A 307 11.29 -0.02 -7.38
N SER A 308 11.03 -1.01 -6.51
CA SER A 308 9.71 -1.64 -6.38
C SER A 308 8.64 -0.72 -5.76
N LEU A 309 9.03 0.42 -5.17
CA LEU A 309 8.14 1.57 -4.98
C LEU A 309 7.91 2.26 -6.33
N THR A 310 7.41 1.52 -7.32
CA THR A 310 6.80 2.16 -8.47
C THR A 310 5.48 2.75 -7.98
N TYR A 311 5.32 4.07 -8.08
CA TYR A 311 4.10 4.82 -7.74
C TYR A 311 2.81 4.22 -8.32
N LYS A 312 2.91 3.35 -9.33
CA LYS A 312 1.79 2.70 -10.01
C LYS A 312 1.06 1.70 -9.13
N SER A 313 1.68 1.14 -8.10
CA SER A 313 1.01 0.19 -7.21
C SER A 313 1.59 0.17 -5.80
N VAL A 314 0.71 0.24 -4.81
CA VAL A 314 1.03 0.05 -3.39
C VAL A 314 0.53 -1.32 -2.96
N ARG A 315 1.42 -2.13 -2.38
CA ARG A 315 1.07 -3.44 -1.83
C ARG A 315 0.71 -3.30 -0.37
N ALA A 316 -0.51 -3.67 0.00
CA ALA A 316 -0.95 -3.69 1.38
C ALA A 316 -0.85 -5.10 1.98
N VAL A 317 -0.62 -5.19 3.29
CA VAL A 317 -0.61 -6.45 4.05
C VAL A 317 -1.52 -6.34 5.27
N PHE A 318 -2.26 -7.42 5.57
CA PHE A 318 -3.19 -7.47 6.70
C PHE A 318 -3.22 -8.84 7.37
N LEU A 319 -3.61 -8.85 8.66
CA LEU A 319 -3.99 -10.06 9.38
C LEU A 319 -5.51 -10.23 9.31
N LYS A 320 -5.98 -11.09 8.40
CA LYS A 320 -7.38 -11.48 8.31
C LYS A 320 -7.70 -12.54 9.34
N GLN A 321 -8.60 -12.23 10.28
CA GLN A 321 -9.03 -13.18 11.29
C GLN A 321 -10.46 -12.99 11.76
N PHE A 322 -11.10 -14.09 12.15
CA PHE A 322 -12.43 -14.11 12.74
C PHE A 322 -12.42 -14.94 14.02
N ARG A 323 -13.12 -14.46 15.05
CA ARG A 323 -13.25 -15.19 16.31
C ARG A 323 -14.05 -16.46 16.12
N ASP A 324 -13.63 -17.51 16.81
CA ASP A 324 -14.39 -18.75 16.89
C ASP A 324 -15.64 -18.59 17.77
N ILE A 325 -16.72 -19.29 17.42
CA ILE A 325 -17.99 -19.23 18.16
C ILE A 325 -17.98 -20.12 19.41
N GLU A 326 -17.20 -21.21 19.43
CA GLU A 326 -17.11 -22.12 20.57
C GLU A 326 -16.15 -21.59 21.64
N ASP A 327 -15.04 -20.97 21.23
CA ASP A 327 -14.14 -20.23 22.11
C ASP A 327 -13.74 -18.89 21.48
N GLY A 328 -14.40 -17.80 21.89
CA GLY A 328 -14.15 -16.44 21.39
C GLY A 328 -12.74 -15.89 21.63
N ARG A 329 -11.89 -16.60 22.39
CA ARG A 329 -10.46 -16.28 22.55
C ARG A 329 -9.61 -16.81 21.40
N ARG A 330 -10.15 -17.73 20.59
CA ARG A 330 -9.50 -18.35 19.43
C ARG A 330 -10.04 -17.75 18.14
N ALA A 331 -9.31 -17.97 17.05
CA ALA A 331 -9.74 -17.61 15.71
C ALA A 331 -10.17 -18.87 14.96
N CYS A 332 -11.37 -18.86 14.34
CA CYS A 332 -11.83 -19.93 13.44
C CYS A 332 -11.24 -19.78 12.02
N TYR A 333 -10.65 -18.61 11.75
CA TYR A 333 -9.87 -18.34 10.56
C TYR A 333 -8.78 -17.33 10.94
N GLN A 334 -7.54 -17.57 10.52
CA GLN A 334 -6.47 -16.59 10.64
C GLN A 334 -5.48 -16.75 9.47
N ALA A 335 -5.22 -15.65 8.78
CA ALA A 335 -4.33 -15.60 7.62
C ALA A 335 -3.66 -14.23 7.49
N ILE A 336 -2.44 -14.22 6.94
CA ILE A 336 -1.81 -13.01 6.43
C ILE A 336 -2.13 -12.93 4.96
N VAL A 337 -2.68 -11.79 4.54
CA VAL A 337 -3.12 -11.55 3.18
C VAL A 337 -2.49 -10.28 2.64
N GLU A 338 -2.25 -10.27 1.33
CA GLU A 338 -1.77 -9.10 0.61
C GLU A 338 -2.68 -8.77 -0.56
N CYS A 339 -2.90 -7.49 -0.82
CA CYS A 339 -3.59 -6.99 -2.00
C CYS A 339 -2.83 -5.81 -2.61
N LEU A 340 -3.13 -5.49 -3.86
CA LEU A 340 -2.54 -4.36 -4.58
C LEU A 340 -3.55 -3.23 -4.74
N MET A 341 -3.12 -2.02 -4.44
CA MET A 341 -3.79 -0.77 -4.79
C MET A 341 -3.06 -0.19 -5.98
N LYS A 342 -3.69 -0.20 -7.15
CA LYS A 342 -3.07 0.23 -8.41
C LYS A 342 -3.65 1.55 -8.86
N ILE A 343 -2.82 2.59 -8.96
CA ILE A 343 -3.24 3.88 -9.51
C ILE A 343 -3.60 3.65 -10.99
N SER A 344 -4.88 3.87 -11.31
CA SER A 344 -5.38 3.76 -12.68
C SER A 344 -5.22 5.08 -13.43
N GLN A 345 -5.40 6.21 -12.73
CA GLN A 345 -5.25 7.54 -13.32
C GLN A 345 -4.78 8.55 -12.27
N TYR A 346 -3.69 9.26 -12.54
CA TYR A 346 -3.27 10.41 -11.75
C TYR A 346 -3.88 11.68 -12.33
N HIS A 347 -4.44 12.54 -11.47
CA HIS A 347 -5.02 13.81 -11.90
C HIS A 347 -4.12 14.98 -11.53
N GLN A 348 -3.74 15.11 -10.25
CA GLN A 348 -2.97 16.25 -9.73
C GLN A 348 -2.46 16.00 -8.31
N GLY A 349 -1.56 16.86 -7.84
CA GLY A 349 -1.08 16.84 -6.47
C GLY A 349 -0.38 18.13 -6.08
N LYS A 350 -0.13 18.31 -4.79
CA LYS A 350 0.53 19.48 -4.20
C LYS A 350 1.29 19.12 -2.93
N ILE A 351 2.44 19.76 -2.71
CA ILE A 351 3.07 19.83 -1.38
C ILE A 351 2.41 20.98 -0.61
N LEU A 352 1.86 20.63 0.55
CA LEU A 352 1.22 21.57 1.48
C LEU A 352 2.21 22.07 2.54
N SER A 353 3.17 21.22 2.94
CA SER A 353 4.19 21.55 3.95
C SER A 353 5.43 20.70 3.78
N PHE A 354 6.61 21.29 3.60
CA PHE A 354 7.89 20.58 3.71
C PHE A 354 9.06 21.56 3.87
N GLY A 355 9.86 21.43 4.93
CA GLY A 355 10.98 22.36 5.17
C GLY A 355 10.47 23.80 5.29
N ASP A 356 10.89 24.70 4.40
CA ASP A 356 10.41 26.09 4.33
C ASP A 356 9.33 26.32 3.25
N VAL A 357 8.68 25.25 2.78
CA VAL A 357 7.61 25.32 1.78
C VAL A 357 6.26 25.13 2.46
N GLY A 358 5.34 26.03 2.17
CA GLY A 358 3.93 25.89 2.52
C GLY A 358 3.59 26.10 4.00
N ASP A 359 2.35 25.82 4.34
CA ASP A 359 1.80 26.06 5.67
C ASP A 359 2.32 25.04 6.69
N LYS A 360 2.21 25.35 7.99
CA LYS A 360 2.55 24.39 9.05
C LYS A 360 1.32 23.73 9.62
N PHE A 361 1.43 22.43 9.84
CA PHE A 361 0.37 21.59 10.39
C PHE A 361 0.82 20.91 11.67
N GLU A 362 -0.13 20.69 12.56
CA GLU A 362 0.03 19.90 13.76
C GLU A 362 -1.10 18.88 13.84
N LEU A 363 -0.77 17.66 14.24
CA LEU A 363 -1.75 16.62 14.54
C LEU A 363 -1.95 16.54 16.05
N LYS A 364 -3.19 16.57 16.50
CA LYS A 364 -3.58 16.26 17.88
C LYS A 364 -4.29 14.92 17.92
N ILE A 365 -3.81 13.99 18.74
CA ILE A 365 -4.48 12.70 19.00
C ILE A 365 -4.95 12.69 20.45
N TYR A 366 -6.21 12.37 20.67
CA TYR A 366 -6.80 12.26 22.01
C TYR A 366 -6.58 10.86 22.58
N ASN A 367 -6.25 10.80 23.87
CA ASN A 367 -5.87 9.56 24.53
C ASN A 367 -7.10 8.73 24.93
N PHE A 368 -7.27 7.59 24.26
CA PHE A 368 -8.30 6.59 24.57
C PHE A 368 -7.67 5.21 24.73
N ALA A 369 -8.07 4.47 25.78
CA ALA A 369 -7.63 3.10 25.99
C ALA A 369 -8.00 2.16 24.81
N SER A 370 -9.10 2.45 24.11
CA SER A 370 -9.51 1.68 22.92
C SER A 370 -8.69 1.97 21.66
N HIS A 371 -7.98 3.09 21.60
CA HIS A 371 -7.20 3.50 20.44
C HIS A 371 -5.80 3.96 20.89
N PRO A 372 -4.91 3.05 21.31
CA PRO A 372 -3.57 3.38 21.80
C PRO A 372 -2.60 3.78 20.66
N ILE A 373 -3.04 4.61 19.73
CA ILE A 373 -2.37 4.97 18.47
C ILE A 373 -0.97 5.53 18.76
N VAL A 374 -0.85 6.50 19.67
CA VAL A 374 0.43 7.13 20.03
C VAL A 374 1.41 6.09 20.60
N GLU A 375 0.94 5.22 21.50
CA GLU A 375 1.79 4.24 22.17
C GLU A 375 2.24 3.11 21.25
N GLU A 376 1.31 2.55 20.46
CA GLU A 376 1.58 1.43 19.56
C GLU A 376 2.47 1.83 18.38
N LEU A 377 2.27 3.04 17.83
CA LEU A 377 3.10 3.56 16.73
C LEU A 377 4.39 4.25 17.22
N GLY A 378 4.48 4.51 18.54
CA GLY A 378 5.60 5.22 19.16
C GLY A 378 5.76 6.66 18.66
N LEU A 379 4.64 7.36 18.44
CA LEU A 379 4.63 8.70 17.87
C LEU A 379 5.27 9.71 18.84
N GLN A 380 6.17 10.55 18.32
CA GLN A 380 6.91 11.52 19.11
C GLN A 380 6.18 12.86 19.15
N GLY A 381 5.68 13.22 20.34
CA GLY A 381 4.89 14.45 20.53
C GLY A 381 4.99 15.04 21.92
N ILE A 382 4.29 16.16 22.10
CA ILE A 382 4.17 16.88 23.37
C ILE A 382 2.82 16.53 24.00
N GLU A 383 2.84 15.86 25.15
CA GLU A 383 1.63 15.61 25.94
C GLU A 383 1.01 16.92 26.43
N SER A 384 -0.32 17.00 26.43
CA SER A 384 -1.03 18.08 27.11
C SER A 384 -0.83 17.98 28.63
N LEU A 385 -0.94 19.11 29.34
CA LEU A 385 -0.77 19.17 30.81
C LEU A 385 -1.70 18.20 31.55
N GLU A 386 -2.90 18.00 31.03
CA GLU A 386 -3.92 17.10 31.59
C GLU A 386 -3.80 15.67 31.04
N LYS A 387 -2.82 15.38 30.18
CA LYS A 387 -2.59 14.08 29.51
C LYS A 387 -3.79 13.55 28.73
N GLU A 388 -4.67 14.44 28.27
CA GLU A 388 -5.84 14.07 27.48
C GLU A 388 -5.53 13.89 25.99
N SER A 389 -4.42 14.45 25.53
CA SER A 389 -4.03 14.40 24.12
C SER A 389 -2.54 14.58 23.93
N VAL A 390 -2.03 14.15 22.80
CA VAL A 390 -0.65 14.36 22.35
C VAL A 390 -0.67 15.20 21.08
N ARG A 391 0.15 16.25 21.04
CA ARG A 391 0.36 17.08 19.86
C ARG A 391 1.65 16.65 19.14
N LEU A 392 1.54 16.44 17.84
CA LEU A 392 2.52 15.80 16.99
C LEU A 392 2.89 16.76 15.85
N PRO A 393 4.17 17.11 15.69
CA PRO A 393 4.60 17.92 14.55
C PRO A 393 4.51 17.11 13.25
N ILE A 394 3.94 17.71 12.21
CA ILE A 394 3.90 17.11 10.88
C ILE A 394 5.18 17.49 10.11
N LYS A 395 5.86 16.47 9.57
CA LYS A 395 7.17 16.64 8.92
C LYS A 395 7.06 16.90 7.42
N LEU A 396 6.00 16.38 6.81
CA LEU A 396 5.61 16.58 5.41
C LEU A 396 4.08 16.50 5.33
N ALA A 397 3.46 17.46 4.65
CA ALA A 397 2.06 17.44 4.28
C ALA A 397 1.91 17.57 2.77
N TYR A 398 1.03 16.77 2.18
CA TYR A 398 0.75 16.82 0.74
C TYR A 398 -0.72 16.50 0.48
N TRP A 399 -1.18 16.81 -0.73
CA TRP A 399 -2.48 16.40 -1.24
C TRP A 399 -2.31 15.78 -2.63
N LEU A 400 -3.02 14.69 -2.91
CA LEU A 400 -3.07 14.03 -4.22
C LEU A 400 -4.52 13.82 -4.65
N ASN A 401 -4.73 13.80 -5.97
CA ASN A 401 -5.98 13.40 -6.58
C ASN A 401 -5.73 12.37 -7.68
N PHE A 402 -6.37 11.20 -7.56
CA PHE A 402 -6.19 10.06 -8.47
C PHE A 402 -7.36 9.07 -8.39
N ASP A 403 -7.43 8.19 -9.39
CA ASP A 403 -8.27 7.00 -9.40
C ASP A 403 -7.38 5.77 -9.15
N PHE A 404 -7.93 4.75 -8.50
CA PHE A 404 -7.22 3.51 -8.27
C PHE A 404 -8.14 2.29 -8.19
N ILE A 405 -7.55 1.12 -8.39
CA ILE A 405 -8.20 -0.17 -8.26
C ILE A 405 -7.61 -0.89 -7.06
N LEU A 406 -8.48 -1.39 -6.17
CA LEU A 406 -8.11 -2.34 -5.14
C LEU A 406 -8.32 -3.75 -5.71
N GLU A 407 -7.23 -4.41 -6.06
CA GLU A 407 -7.24 -5.74 -6.69
C GLU A 407 -7.63 -6.85 -5.69
N ASN A 408 -7.83 -8.05 -6.22
CA ASN A 408 -8.11 -9.22 -5.39
C ASN A 408 -6.96 -9.52 -4.43
N GLY A 409 -7.30 -9.96 -3.22
CA GLY A 409 -6.33 -10.39 -2.23
C GLY A 409 -5.70 -11.75 -2.55
N THR A 410 -4.49 -11.97 -2.02
CA THR A 410 -3.76 -13.23 -2.04
C THR A 410 -3.43 -13.64 -0.61
N VAL A 411 -3.54 -14.94 -0.32
CA VAL A 411 -3.14 -15.49 0.99
C VAL A 411 -1.65 -15.78 0.98
N ILE A 412 -0.90 -15.11 1.84
CA ILE A 412 0.55 -15.28 1.98
C ILE A 412 0.85 -16.40 2.99
N TRP A 413 0.08 -16.43 4.06
CA TRP A 413 0.16 -17.46 5.10
C TRP A 413 -1.23 -17.69 5.69
N LYS A 414 -1.52 -18.93 6.10
CA LYS A 414 -2.76 -19.28 6.80
C LYS A 414 -2.46 -20.27 7.92
N SER A 415 -3.10 -20.07 9.07
CA SER A 415 -3.17 -21.06 10.15
C SER A 415 -3.76 -22.38 9.65
N GLN A 416 -3.29 -23.50 10.21
CA GLN A 416 -3.72 -24.84 9.79
C GLN A 416 -5.14 -25.16 10.21
#